data_AF-A0A5J6HI45-F1
#
_entry.id   AF-A0A5J6HI45-F1
#
_cell.length_a   1.000
_cell.length_b   1.000
_cell.length_c   1.000
_cell.angle_alpha   90.00
_cell.angle_beta   90.00
_cell.angle_gamma   90.00
#
_symmetry.space_group_name_H-M   'P 1'
#
loop_
_entity.id
_entity.type
_entity.pdbx_description
1 polymer ?
#
loop_
_entity_poly.entity_id
_entity_poly.type
_entity_poly.pdbx_seq_one_letter_code
_entity_poly.pdbx_strand_id
1 'polypeptide(L)'
;MDLEKRPPHEAAQQPPPGQADRHPPQAEGCLAVAIRLPVRIVVLVLVVPVRLVWDALTVCGRFLYYRGVRPVGRAIGAVLTWLFNAVFVWPWVGLWRYVVVPVGAGLAWLGRVLVVTPVVWFYRAVLTPLGHGIAWLALGVGAGCAWLWRYLVAIPAAWFYARVLTPVGHGIAWLARVIGSGAAAAGRGIGAVLTWLFKAVFVWPWVGLWRYVVVPVGAGLAWLGRVLIVIPAVWLYRAVLTPLGHGIAWLARGIWTVVSALFRWIFVAPVVALWRWVLAPVGRAVAVVAREIGDALGHAWRVAGHISLVIGRFLAKLLRWIFVEPVRWVYRTVLTPVGHVVRDAVWRPAAKAVKEVRRATRQALTSARESVRQARADVRRMLFGAPRQPVPVAAAPGEPVPVPVARREPDAPGTRTLGSSTTALTKD
;
A
#
# COMPACT_ATOMS: atom_id res chain seq x y z
N MET A 1 49.09 -40.30 45.03
CA MET A 1 49.07 -40.12 43.56
C MET A 1 47.67 -40.51 43.08
N ASP A 2 46.57 -39.92 43.56
CA ASP A 2 46.19 -38.50 43.56
C ASP A 2 46.48 -37.81 42.23
N LEU A 3 45.40 -37.44 41.53
CA LEU A 3 45.10 -36.10 41.03
C LEU A 3 43.91 -36.24 40.03
N GLU A 4 42.65 -36.05 40.40
CA GLU A 4 42.00 -34.77 40.74
C GLU A 4 41.59 -33.94 39.50
N LYS A 5 40.28 -33.97 39.19
CA LYS A 5 39.53 -32.77 38.77
C LYS A 5 38.01 -32.99 38.79
N ARG A 6 37.42 -32.73 39.96
CA ARG A 6 36.09 -32.11 40.09
C ARG A 6 36.32 -30.64 40.47
N PRO A 7 35.56 -29.70 39.90
CA PRO A 7 35.12 -28.56 40.69
C PRO A 7 33.63 -28.21 40.38
N PRO A 8 33.01 -27.25 41.06
CA PRO A 8 32.31 -27.46 42.33
C PRO A 8 30.88 -26.86 42.29
N HIS A 9 30.16 -26.92 43.42
CA HIS A 9 28.86 -26.25 43.69
C HIS A 9 27.58 -27.08 43.47
N GLU A 10 27.52 -28.22 44.15
CA GLU A 10 26.25 -28.68 44.76
C GLU A 10 26.43 -28.79 46.28
N ALA A 11 27.15 -27.81 46.84
CA ALA A 11 27.31 -27.64 48.26
C ALA A 11 26.19 -26.72 48.79
N ALA A 12 25.57 -27.20 49.87
CA ALA A 12 24.93 -26.40 50.91
C ALA A 12 23.54 -25.80 50.60
N GLN A 13 22.52 -26.63 50.84
CA GLN A 13 21.37 -26.18 51.64
C GLN A 13 20.74 -27.35 52.44
N GLN A 14 21.58 -27.99 53.25
CA GLN A 14 21.14 -28.55 54.53
C GLN A 14 21.31 -27.44 55.59
N PRO A 15 20.28 -27.07 56.35
CA PRO A 15 20.43 -26.12 57.45
C PRO A 15 21.26 -26.72 58.61
N PRO A 16 22.04 -25.90 59.33
CA PRO A 16 23.05 -26.35 60.28
C PRO A 16 22.49 -26.94 61.59
N PRO A 17 23.21 -27.87 62.25
CA PRO A 17 22.87 -28.37 63.56
C PRO A 17 23.40 -27.40 64.64
N GLY A 18 22.47 -26.87 65.43
CA GLY A 18 22.73 -26.34 66.78
C GLY A 18 23.30 -24.93 66.87
N GLN A 19 22.47 -23.99 67.34
CA GLN A 19 22.82 -23.06 68.42
C GLN A 19 21.60 -22.23 68.87
N ALA A 20 21.58 -21.89 70.16
CA ALA A 20 20.57 -21.17 70.95
C ALA A 20 19.46 -22.08 71.54
N ASP A 21 19.74 -22.91 72.54
CA ASP A 21 19.92 -22.58 73.97
C ASP A 21 18.75 -21.84 74.65
N ARG A 22 18.29 -22.49 75.74
CA ARG A 22 17.44 -22.03 76.86
C ARG A 22 15.94 -21.90 76.59
N HIS A 23 15.18 -22.90 77.06
CA HIS A 23 14.24 -22.74 78.17
C HIS A 23 14.01 -24.11 78.86
N PRO A 24 13.83 -24.14 80.19
CA PRO A 24 13.73 -25.37 80.99
C PRO A 24 12.49 -26.22 80.65
N PRO A 25 12.49 -27.52 80.98
CA PRO A 25 11.29 -28.33 80.87
C PRO A 25 10.25 -27.84 81.89
N GLN A 26 8.96 -28.08 81.60
CA GLN A 26 7.86 -28.05 82.57
C GLN A 26 7.15 -26.69 82.73
N ALA A 27 6.09 -26.48 81.93
CA ALA A 27 4.77 -25.93 82.34
C ALA A 27 3.92 -25.30 81.20
N GLU A 28 4.34 -25.32 79.93
CA GLU A 28 3.50 -24.81 78.82
C GLU A 28 2.72 -25.90 78.06
N GLY A 29 2.86 -27.17 78.47
CA GLY A 29 2.27 -28.33 77.81
C GLY A 29 0.74 -28.43 77.85
N CYS A 30 0.06 -27.65 78.71
CA CYS A 30 -1.41 -27.63 78.75
C CYS A 30 -2.00 -26.33 78.23
N LEU A 31 -1.40 -25.16 78.44
CA LEU A 31 -2.02 -23.90 77.98
C LEU A 31 -1.69 -23.59 76.51
N ALA A 32 -0.44 -23.79 76.08
CA ALA A 32 -0.07 -23.63 74.67
C ALA A 32 -0.69 -24.74 73.81
N VAL A 33 -0.86 -25.95 74.35
CA VAL A 33 -1.62 -27.03 73.70
C VAL A 33 -3.12 -26.74 73.76
N ALA A 34 -3.70 -26.33 74.89
CA ALA A 34 -5.14 -26.01 74.95
C ALA A 34 -5.53 -24.78 74.12
N ILE A 35 -4.59 -23.87 73.79
CA ILE A 35 -4.84 -22.74 72.88
C ILE A 35 -4.48 -23.11 71.43
N ARG A 36 -3.36 -23.82 71.19
CA ARG A 36 -2.99 -24.22 69.82
C ARG A 36 -3.81 -25.37 69.29
N LEU A 37 -4.31 -26.28 70.11
CA LEU A 37 -5.16 -27.39 69.67
C LEU A 37 -6.47 -26.85 69.07
N PRO A 38 -7.25 -25.95 69.70
CA PRO A 38 -8.43 -25.37 69.07
C PRO A 38 -8.06 -24.45 67.92
N VAL A 39 -6.96 -23.69 67.97
CA VAL A 39 -6.54 -22.88 66.82
C VAL A 39 -6.11 -23.77 65.64
N ARG A 40 -5.40 -24.88 65.86
CA ARG A 40 -5.06 -25.86 64.82
C ARG A 40 -6.30 -26.57 64.31
N ILE A 41 -7.26 -26.90 65.18
CA ILE A 41 -8.54 -27.50 64.79
C ILE A 41 -9.32 -26.49 63.95
N VAL A 42 -9.41 -25.22 64.33
CA VAL A 42 -10.08 -24.17 63.54
C VAL A 42 -9.35 -23.95 62.22
N VAL A 43 -8.02 -23.87 62.22
CA VAL A 43 -7.23 -23.76 60.99
C VAL A 43 -7.39 -25.00 60.11
N LEU A 44 -7.40 -26.21 60.66
CA LEU A 44 -7.65 -27.43 59.88
C LEU A 44 -9.09 -27.46 59.36
N VAL A 45 -10.07 -27.21 60.19
CA VAL A 45 -11.50 -27.24 59.85
C VAL A 45 -11.90 -26.12 58.91
N LEU A 46 -11.16 -25.00 58.87
CA LEU A 46 -11.51 -23.85 58.04
C LEU A 46 -10.56 -23.67 56.86
N VAL A 47 -9.24 -23.68 57.11
CA VAL A 47 -8.22 -23.47 56.06
C VAL A 47 -8.06 -24.72 55.18
N VAL A 48 -8.13 -25.94 55.70
CA VAL A 48 -8.00 -27.13 54.84
C VAL A 48 -9.17 -27.26 53.87
N PRO A 49 -10.46 -27.14 54.24
CA PRO A 49 -11.52 -27.18 53.24
C PRO A 49 -11.48 -25.97 52.30
N VAL A 50 -11.11 -24.78 52.77
CA VAL A 50 -10.90 -23.64 51.86
C VAL A 50 -9.78 -23.92 50.86
N ARG A 51 -8.66 -24.51 51.29
CA ARG A 51 -7.58 -24.95 50.39
C ARG A 51 -8.01 -26.07 49.46
N LEU A 52 -8.79 -27.03 49.93
CA LEU A 52 -9.32 -28.13 49.12
C LEU A 52 -10.28 -27.62 48.06
N VAL A 53 -11.13 -26.64 48.42
CA VAL A 53 -12.01 -25.93 47.48
C VAL A 53 -11.17 -25.14 46.48
N TRP A 54 -10.10 -24.47 46.91
CA TRP A 54 -9.20 -23.74 46.02
C TRP A 54 -8.43 -24.67 45.08
N ASP A 55 -7.87 -25.77 45.57
CA ASP A 55 -7.19 -26.78 44.78
C ASP A 55 -8.16 -27.47 43.82
N ALA A 56 -9.39 -27.76 44.24
CA ALA A 56 -10.44 -28.27 43.36
C ALA A 56 -10.82 -27.25 42.27
N LEU A 57 -10.92 -25.96 42.60
CA LEU A 57 -11.17 -24.88 41.65
C LEU A 57 -10.03 -24.70 40.65
N THR A 58 -8.78 -24.76 41.09
CA THR A 58 -7.62 -24.65 40.19
C THR A 58 -7.48 -25.87 39.31
N VAL A 59 -7.75 -27.09 39.83
CA VAL A 59 -7.77 -28.32 39.02
C VAL A 59 -8.91 -28.27 38.01
N CYS A 60 -10.10 -27.84 38.42
CA CYS A 60 -11.26 -27.71 37.53
C CYS A 60 -11.02 -26.64 36.46
N GLY A 61 -10.47 -25.48 36.83
CA GLY A 61 -10.08 -24.42 35.89
C GLY A 61 -8.99 -24.86 34.93
N ARG A 62 -7.99 -25.61 35.42
CA ARG A 62 -6.90 -26.15 34.59
C ARG A 62 -7.42 -27.23 33.64
N PHE A 63 -8.33 -28.08 34.10
CA PHE A 63 -9.00 -29.07 33.26
C PHE A 63 -9.86 -28.39 32.17
N LEU A 64 -10.63 -27.37 32.53
CA LEU A 64 -11.43 -26.58 31.59
C LEU A 64 -10.57 -25.86 30.54
N TYR A 65 -9.43 -25.32 30.96
CA TYR A 65 -8.47 -24.68 30.06
C TYR A 65 -7.83 -25.68 29.10
N TYR A 66 -7.36 -26.84 29.58
CA TYR A 66 -6.70 -27.84 28.73
C TYR A 66 -7.67 -28.59 27.82
N ARG A 67 -8.89 -28.87 28.29
CA ARG A 67 -9.89 -29.67 27.57
C ARG A 67 -10.79 -28.81 26.66
N GLY A 68 -11.04 -27.56 27.02
CA GLY A 68 -11.91 -26.65 26.27
C GLY A 68 -11.15 -25.54 25.57
N VAL A 69 -10.51 -24.64 26.34
CA VAL A 69 -9.97 -23.38 25.80
C VAL A 69 -8.79 -23.61 24.86
N ARG A 70 -7.88 -24.54 25.19
CA ARG A 70 -6.68 -24.81 24.39
C ARG A 70 -6.97 -25.46 23.04
N PRO A 71 -7.82 -26.49 22.90
CA PRO A 71 -8.16 -27.04 21.59
C PRO A 71 -8.98 -26.05 20.75
N VAL A 72 -9.90 -25.30 21.37
CA VAL A 72 -10.67 -24.26 20.67
C VAL A 72 -9.74 -23.14 20.19
N GLY A 73 -8.80 -22.68 21.02
CA GLY A 73 -7.80 -21.69 20.62
C GLY A 73 -6.90 -22.15 19.48
N ARG A 74 -6.51 -23.44 19.44
CA ARG A 74 -5.76 -23.99 18.30
C ARG A 74 -6.63 -24.13 17.05
N ALA A 75 -7.89 -24.53 17.18
CA ALA A 75 -8.80 -24.62 16.05
C ALA A 75 -9.05 -23.23 15.45
N ILE A 76 -9.32 -22.22 16.28
CA ILE A 76 -9.45 -20.82 15.85
C ILE A 76 -8.16 -20.32 15.22
N GLY A 77 -7.00 -20.59 15.84
CA GLY A 77 -5.70 -20.23 15.28
C GLY A 77 -5.47 -20.86 13.92
N ALA A 78 -5.74 -22.16 13.77
CA ALA A 78 -5.60 -22.88 12.50
C ALA A 78 -6.56 -22.35 11.42
N VAL A 79 -7.82 -22.08 11.78
CA VAL A 79 -8.80 -21.49 10.87
C VAL A 79 -8.36 -20.09 10.47
N LEU A 80 -7.92 -19.25 11.40
CA LEU A 80 -7.48 -17.90 11.11
C LEU A 80 -6.22 -17.89 10.23
N THR A 81 -5.24 -18.76 10.52
CA THR A 81 -4.06 -18.94 9.68
C THR A 81 -4.41 -19.45 8.29
N TRP A 82 -5.34 -20.41 8.19
CA TRP A 82 -5.83 -20.89 6.89
C TRP A 82 -6.53 -19.78 6.11
N LEU A 83 -7.39 -19.00 6.76
CA LEU A 83 -8.12 -17.89 6.15
C LEU A 83 -7.15 -16.80 5.68
N PHE A 84 -6.13 -16.47 6.49
CA PHE A 84 -5.10 -15.52 6.12
C PHE A 84 -4.26 -16.02 4.93
N ASN A 85 -3.87 -17.29 4.93
CA ASN A 85 -3.16 -17.90 3.79
C ASN A 85 -4.03 -17.94 2.53
N ALA A 86 -5.30 -18.28 2.67
CA ALA A 86 -6.23 -18.43 1.55
C ALA A 86 -6.65 -17.07 0.96
N VAL A 87 -6.81 -16.03 1.78
CA VAL A 87 -7.25 -14.70 1.34
C VAL A 87 -6.09 -13.82 0.93
N PHE A 88 -4.93 -13.94 1.58
CA PHE A 88 -3.80 -13.05 1.33
C PHE A 88 -2.74 -13.73 0.47
N VAL A 89 -2.26 -14.90 0.89
CA VAL A 89 -1.10 -15.54 0.26
C VAL A 89 -1.47 -16.17 -1.07
N TRP A 90 -2.56 -16.91 -1.16
CA TRP A 90 -2.98 -17.57 -2.41
C TRP A 90 -3.28 -16.57 -3.54
N PRO A 91 -4.05 -15.49 -3.32
CA PRO A 91 -4.31 -14.50 -4.35
C PRO A 91 -3.05 -13.72 -4.73
N TRP A 92 -2.18 -13.43 -3.76
CA TRP A 92 -0.90 -12.78 -4.03
C TRP A 92 0.05 -13.68 -4.83
N VAL A 93 0.14 -14.97 -4.50
CA VAL A 93 0.93 -15.96 -5.25
C VAL A 93 0.35 -16.15 -6.65
N GLY A 94 -0.99 -16.19 -6.78
CA GLY A 94 -1.66 -16.20 -8.07
C GLY A 94 -1.35 -14.96 -8.89
N LEU A 95 -1.48 -13.77 -8.31
CA LEU A 95 -1.14 -12.50 -8.94
C LEU A 95 0.34 -12.47 -9.38
N TRP A 96 1.24 -12.94 -8.52
CA TRP A 96 2.67 -12.97 -8.83
C TRP A 96 2.95 -13.91 -9.99
N ARG A 97 2.40 -15.13 -9.96
CA ARG A 97 2.68 -16.17 -10.95
C ARG A 97 1.96 -15.97 -12.29
N TYR A 98 0.76 -15.40 -12.27
CA TYR A 98 -0.06 -15.19 -13.47
C TYR A 98 -0.01 -13.77 -14.04
N VAL A 99 0.40 -12.77 -13.26
CA VAL A 99 0.49 -11.38 -13.74
C VAL A 99 1.92 -10.89 -13.70
N VAL A 100 2.59 -10.92 -12.56
CA VAL A 100 3.93 -10.31 -12.42
C VAL A 100 4.98 -11.05 -13.25
N VAL A 101 5.00 -12.39 -13.22
CA VAL A 101 5.93 -13.19 -14.02
C VAL A 101 5.77 -12.97 -15.53
N PRO A 102 4.57 -13.09 -16.13
CA PRO A 102 4.42 -12.86 -17.56
C PRO A 102 4.61 -11.39 -17.95
N VAL A 103 4.21 -10.43 -17.12
CA VAL A 103 4.47 -9.00 -17.37
C VAL A 103 5.98 -8.72 -17.32
N GLY A 104 6.70 -9.28 -16.34
CA GLY A 104 8.16 -9.15 -16.24
C GLY A 104 8.88 -9.80 -17.42
N ALA A 105 8.43 -10.99 -17.86
CA ALA A 105 8.94 -11.64 -19.05
C ALA A 105 8.65 -10.82 -20.32
N GLY A 106 7.46 -10.23 -20.42
CA GLY A 106 7.06 -9.33 -21.48
C GLY A 106 7.92 -8.06 -21.53
N LEU A 107 8.13 -7.40 -20.39
CA LEU A 107 9.02 -6.22 -20.29
C LEU A 107 10.47 -6.58 -20.62
N ALA A 108 10.96 -7.73 -20.16
CA ALA A 108 12.33 -8.18 -20.46
C ALA A 108 12.50 -8.49 -21.94
N TRP A 109 11.51 -9.11 -22.58
CA TRP A 109 11.48 -9.31 -24.02
C TRP A 109 11.45 -7.98 -24.76
N LEU A 110 10.59 -7.05 -24.32
CA LEU A 110 10.44 -5.73 -24.93
C LEU A 110 11.73 -4.92 -24.81
N GLY A 111 12.40 -4.91 -23.66
CA GLY A 111 13.70 -4.27 -23.50
C GLY A 111 14.78 -4.91 -24.36
N ARG A 112 14.77 -6.24 -24.52
CA ARG A 112 15.74 -6.95 -25.36
C ARG A 112 15.54 -6.66 -26.85
N VAL A 113 14.29 -6.62 -27.31
CA VAL A 113 13.97 -6.32 -28.72
C VAL A 113 14.13 -4.84 -29.01
N LEU A 114 13.63 -3.96 -28.14
CA LEU A 114 13.58 -2.52 -28.38
C LEU A 114 14.90 -1.80 -28.08
N VAL A 115 15.72 -2.32 -27.17
CA VAL A 115 16.98 -1.65 -26.79
C VAL A 115 18.18 -2.48 -27.23
N VAL A 116 18.27 -3.74 -26.78
CA VAL A 116 19.50 -4.53 -26.99
C VAL A 116 19.70 -4.85 -28.48
N THR A 117 18.65 -5.26 -29.18
CA THR A 117 18.74 -5.64 -30.59
C THR A 117 19.14 -4.45 -31.49
N PRO A 118 18.51 -3.27 -31.41
CA PRO A 118 18.93 -2.12 -32.20
C PRO A 118 20.28 -1.57 -31.78
N VAL A 119 20.65 -1.62 -30.49
CA VAL A 119 22.00 -1.22 -30.06
C VAL A 119 23.07 -2.14 -30.64
N VAL A 120 22.84 -3.47 -30.66
CA VAL A 120 23.76 -4.43 -31.26
C VAL A 120 23.82 -4.25 -32.78
N TRP A 121 22.68 -3.98 -33.42
CA TRP A 121 22.64 -3.68 -34.85
C TRP A 121 23.38 -2.38 -35.16
N PHE A 122 23.17 -1.30 -34.39
CA PHE A 122 23.87 -0.03 -34.53
C PHE A 122 25.38 -0.19 -34.29
N TYR A 123 25.79 -0.98 -33.31
CA TYR A 123 27.19 -1.29 -33.08
C TYR A 123 27.82 -1.99 -34.30
N ARG A 124 27.14 -3.01 -34.85
CA ARG A 124 27.62 -3.77 -36.01
C ARG A 124 27.59 -2.98 -37.33
N ALA A 125 26.50 -2.26 -37.56
CA ALA A 125 26.24 -1.57 -38.81
C ALA A 125 26.88 -0.17 -38.89
N VAL A 126 27.14 0.47 -37.75
CA VAL A 126 27.65 1.85 -37.69
C VAL A 126 29.02 1.90 -37.04
N LEU A 127 29.19 1.43 -35.80
CA LEU A 127 30.48 1.55 -35.10
C LEU A 127 31.58 0.69 -35.72
N THR A 128 31.25 -0.50 -36.20
CA THR A 128 32.24 -1.42 -36.78
C THR A 128 32.81 -0.89 -38.11
N PRO A 129 32.01 -0.41 -39.08
CA PRO A 129 32.53 0.24 -40.27
C PRO A 129 33.13 1.62 -39.99
N LEU A 130 32.62 2.41 -39.04
CA LEU A 130 33.27 3.66 -38.62
C LEU A 130 34.66 3.42 -38.03
N GLY A 131 34.83 2.39 -37.21
CA GLY A 131 36.14 2.02 -36.68
C GLY A 131 37.14 1.66 -37.78
N HIS A 132 36.69 0.90 -38.79
CA HIS A 132 37.52 0.57 -39.95
C HIS A 132 37.80 1.80 -40.83
N GLY A 133 36.82 2.69 -41.01
CA GLY A 133 36.96 3.93 -41.76
C GLY A 133 37.92 4.90 -41.11
N ILE A 134 37.84 5.08 -39.79
CA ILE A 134 38.76 5.91 -39.00
C ILE A 134 40.17 5.33 -39.03
N ALA A 135 40.31 4.01 -38.92
CA ALA A 135 41.62 3.35 -39.04
C ALA A 135 42.23 3.56 -40.44
N TRP A 136 41.44 3.43 -41.50
CA TRP A 136 41.88 3.69 -42.87
C TRP A 136 42.25 5.16 -43.09
N LEU A 137 41.47 6.11 -42.55
CA LEU A 137 41.78 7.54 -42.63
C LEU A 137 43.02 7.89 -41.82
N ALA A 138 43.22 7.33 -40.63
CA ALA A 138 44.43 7.56 -39.84
C ALA A 138 45.68 7.03 -40.54
N LEU A 139 45.57 5.84 -41.17
CA LEU A 139 46.65 5.28 -41.98
C LEU A 139 46.92 6.11 -43.25
N GLY A 140 45.86 6.57 -43.92
CA GLY A 140 45.96 7.43 -45.11
C GLY A 140 46.54 8.81 -44.81
N VAL A 141 46.13 9.45 -43.72
CA VAL A 141 46.65 10.75 -43.26
C VAL A 141 48.10 10.60 -42.79
N GLY A 142 48.44 9.52 -42.08
CA GLY A 142 49.83 9.23 -41.70
C GLY A 142 50.75 9.06 -42.91
N ALA A 143 50.29 8.33 -43.93
CA ALA A 143 51.01 8.18 -45.20
C ALA A 143 51.11 9.51 -45.97
N GLY A 144 50.04 10.30 -45.99
CA GLY A 144 50.00 11.62 -46.62
C GLY A 144 50.96 12.62 -45.96
N CYS A 145 50.96 12.71 -44.63
CA CYS A 145 51.89 13.54 -43.88
C CYS A 145 53.35 13.10 -44.06
N ALA A 146 53.63 11.79 -44.09
CA ALA A 146 54.96 11.28 -44.37
C ALA A 146 55.43 11.62 -45.80
N TRP A 147 54.52 11.56 -46.77
CA TRP A 147 54.81 11.91 -48.16
C TRP A 147 55.04 13.42 -48.33
N LEU A 148 54.18 14.26 -47.74
CA LEU A 148 54.31 15.72 -47.72
C LEU A 148 55.60 16.17 -47.02
N TRP A 149 55.93 15.60 -45.87
CA TRP A 149 57.20 15.88 -45.19
C TRP A 149 58.40 15.55 -46.09
N ARG A 150 58.34 14.41 -46.78
CA ARG A 150 59.42 13.96 -47.65
C ARG A 150 59.57 14.83 -48.89
N TYR A 151 58.48 15.23 -49.53
CA TYR A 151 58.53 16.04 -50.75
C TYR A 151 58.68 17.54 -50.52
N LEU A 152 58.09 18.08 -49.46
CA LEU A 152 58.04 19.52 -49.20
C LEU A 152 59.19 20.01 -48.31
N VAL A 153 59.67 19.16 -47.39
CA VAL A 153 60.73 19.54 -46.44
C VAL A 153 62.04 18.83 -46.79
N ALA A 154 62.02 17.50 -46.93
CA ALA A 154 63.27 16.75 -47.07
C ALA A 154 63.94 16.95 -48.44
N ILE A 155 63.19 16.98 -49.53
CA ILE A 155 63.75 17.15 -50.88
C ILE A 155 64.28 18.58 -51.12
N PRO A 156 63.56 19.67 -50.76
CA PRO A 156 64.09 21.02 -50.92
C PRO A 156 65.26 21.32 -49.96
N ALA A 157 65.20 20.83 -48.72
CA ALA A 157 66.30 20.98 -47.77
C ALA A 157 67.55 20.20 -48.21
N ALA A 158 67.40 19.00 -48.78
CA ALA A 158 68.51 18.24 -49.35
C ALA A 158 69.11 18.92 -50.58
N TRP A 159 68.29 19.53 -51.43
CA TRP A 159 68.77 20.28 -52.59
C TRP A 159 69.55 21.54 -52.19
N PHE A 160 69.09 22.27 -51.16
CA PHE A 160 69.76 23.46 -50.64
C PHE A 160 71.08 23.10 -49.92
N TYR A 161 71.11 22.00 -49.17
CA TYR A 161 72.31 21.48 -48.50
C TYR A 161 73.37 20.97 -49.51
N ALA A 162 72.93 20.39 -50.64
CA ALA A 162 73.79 19.83 -51.68
C ALA A 162 74.41 20.85 -52.65
N ARG A 163 73.97 22.11 -52.64
CA ARG A 163 74.54 23.15 -53.52
C ARG A 163 75.35 24.22 -52.78
N VAL A 164 75.14 24.39 -51.48
CA VAL A 164 75.78 25.47 -50.70
C VAL A 164 76.73 24.96 -49.61
N LEU A 165 76.40 23.85 -48.92
CA LEU A 165 77.17 23.38 -47.74
C LEU A 165 78.21 22.27 -48.05
N THR A 166 78.15 21.72 -49.25
CA THR A 166 78.89 20.53 -49.66
C THR A 166 80.39 20.74 -49.92
N PRO A 167 80.89 21.89 -50.44
CA PRO A 167 82.33 22.04 -50.67
C PRO A 167 83.12 22.24 -49.37
N VAL A 168 82.53 22.80 -48.31
CA VAL A 168 83.23 23.10 -47.06
C VAL A 168 83.08 21.98 -46.00
N GLY A 169 81.95 21.26 -46.01
CA GLY A 169 81.70 20.16 -45.06
C GLY A 169 82.40 18.83 -45.38
N HIS A 170 82.81 18.60 -46.64
CA HIS A 170 83.48 17.35 -47.04
C HIS A 170 84.88 17.19 -46.43
N GLY A 171 85.61 18.29 -46.19
CA GLY A 171 86.96 18.23 -45.61
C GLY A 171 86.99 17.82 -44.14
N ILE A 172 86.07 18.34 -43.32
CA ILE A 172 86.09 18.15 -41.87
C ILE A 172 85.29 16.90 -41.46
N ALA A 173 84.20 16.59 -42.17
CA ALA A 173 83.38 15.43 -41.84
C ALA A 173 83.96 14.08 -42.35
N TRP A 174 84.93 14.10 -43.28
CA TRP A 174 85.60 12.88 -43.75
C TRP A 174 86.48 12.27 -42.65
N LEU A 175 87.26 13.08 -41.94
CA LEU A 175 88.09 12.62 -40.81
C LEU A 175 87.25 12.13 -39.62
N ALA A 176 86.17 12.82 -39.27
CA ALA A 176 85.29 12.41 -38.16
C ALA A 176 84.44 11.16 -38.49
N ARG A 177 84.05 10.96 -39.75
CA ARG A 177 83.26 9.78 -40.17
C ARG A 177 84.08 8.51 -40.24
N VAL A 178 85.36 8.54 -40.61
CA VAL A 178 86.16 7.31 -40.70
C VAL A 178 86.28 6.62 -39.34
N ILE A 179 86.41 7.39 -38.25
CA ILE A 179 86.55 6.84 -36.90
C ILE A 179 85.18 6.47 -36.29
N GLY A 180 84.14 7.29 -36.49
CA GLY A 180 82.81 7.03 -35.93
C GLY A 180 81.96 5.99 -36.68
N SER A 181 82.14 5.83 -37.99
CA SER A 181 81.35 4.89 -38.80
C SER A 181 81.79 3.43 -38.61
N GLY A 182 83.07 3.17 -38.33
CA GLY A 182 83.59 1.84 -38.01
C GLY A 182 82.97 1.25 -36.74
N ALA A 183 82.95 2.03 -35.64
CA ALA A 183 82.40 1.57 -34.36
C ALA A 183 80.87 1.43 -34.38
N ALA A 184 80.15 2.36 -35.03
CA ALA A 184 78.70 2.32 -35.10
C ALA A 184 78.15 1.29 -36.12
N ALA A 185 78.89 0.99 -37.19
CA ALA A 185 78.54 -0.10 -38.12
C ALA A 185 78.82 -1.48 -37.51
N ALA A 186 79.91 -1.64 -36.76
CA ALA A 186 80.21 -2.87 -36.02
C ALA A 186 79.15 -3.16 -34.95
N GLY A 187 78.77 -2.15 -34.14
CA GLY A 187 77.72 -2.31 -33.13
C GLY A 187 76.33 -2.63 -33.71
N ARG A 188 75.94 -1.98 -34.82
CA ARG A 188 74.66 -2.27 -35.50
C ARG A 188 74.67 -3.60 -36.24
N GLY A 189 75.79 -4.00 -36.83
CA GLY A 189 75.95 -5.31 -37.45
C GLY A 189 75.81 -6.44 -36.43
N ILE A 190 76.49 -6.33 -35.30
CA ILE A 190 76.43 -7.32 -34.22
C ILE A 190 75.01 -7.37 -33.63
N GLY A 191 74.39 -6.23 -33.35
CA GLY A 191 73.02 -6.17 -32.83
C GLY A 191 71.98 -6.78 -33.80
N ALA A 192 72.09 -6.49 -35.10
CA ALA A 192 71.20 -7.05 -36.11
C ALA A 192 71.38 -8.57 -36.26
N VAL A 193 72.63 -9.05 -36.28
CA VAL A 193 72.94 -10.47 -36.34
C VAL A 193 72.45 -11.19 -35.08
N LEU A 194 72.63 -10.62 -33.89
CA LEU A 194 72.18 -11.23 -32.65
C LEU A 194 70.65 -11.28 -32.56
N THR A 195 69.97 -10.21 -32.99
CA THR A 195 68.50 -10.15 -33.06
C THR A 195 67.94 -11.12 -34.10
N TRP A 196 68.61 -11.22 -35.26
CA TRP A 196 68.23 -12.16 -36.30
C TRP A 196 68.46 -13.61 -35.85
N LEU A 197 69.60 -13.91 -35.23
CA LEU A 197 69.91 -15.23 -34.69
C LEU A 197 68.90 -15.61 -33.60
N PHE A 198 68.57 -14.69 -32.70
CA PHE A 198 67.54 -14.92 -31.68
C PHE A 198 66.17 -15.18 -32.30
N LYS A 199 65.74 -14.38 -33.29
CA LYS A 199 64.49 -14.63 -34.03
C LYS A 199 64.51 -15.95 -34.80
N ALA A 200 65.63 -16.29 -35.43
CA ALA A 200 65.79 -17.48 -36.24
C ALA A 200 65.85 -18.76 -35.40
N VAL A 201 66.44 -18.70 -34.21
CA VAL A 201 66.57 -19.86 -33.30
C VAL A 201 65.35 -20.01 -32.41
N PHE A 202 64.73 -18.91 -31.96
CA PHE A 202 63.68 -18.98 -30.96
C PHE A 202 62.28 -18.76 -31.55
N VAL A 203 62.11 -17.72 -32.37
CA VAL A 203 60.78 -17.32 -32.86
C VAL A 203 60.35 -18.15 -34.07
N TRP A 204 61.23 -18.32 -35.05
CA TRP A 204 60.90 -19.04 -36.29
C TRP A 204 60.61 -20.52 -36.09
N PRO A 205 61.36 -21.27 -35.25
CA PRO A 205 61.07 -22.68 -35.00
C PRO A 205 59.79 -22.84 -34.21
N TRP A 206 59.51 -21.94 -33.26
CA TRP A 206 58.25 -21.98 -32.50
C TRP A 206 57.04 -21.61 -33.37
N VAL A 207 57.15 -20.60 -34.22
CA VAL A 207 56.09 -20.23 -35.18
C VAL A 207 55.88 -21.33 -36.21
N GLY A 208 56.96 -21.95 -36.70
CA GLY A 208 56.90 -23.11 -37.57
C GLY A 208 56.21 -24.30 -36.90
N LEU A 209 56.62 -24.65 -35.68
CA LEU A 209 55.99 -25.71 -34.88
C LEU A 209 54.51 -25.42 -34.64
N TRP A 210 54.16 -24.19 -34.28
CA TRP A 210 52.78 -23.81 -34.04
C TRP A 210 51.94 -23.91 -35.31
N ARG A 211 52.42 -23.36 -36.43
CA ARG A 211 51.67 -23.27 -37.69
C ARG A 211 51.60 -24.58 -38.46
N TYR A 212 52.66 -25.40 -38.41
CA TYR A 212 52.74 -26.65 -39.17
C TYR A 212 52.45 -27.91 -38.35
N VAL A 213 52.52 -27.85 -37.01
CA VAL A 213 52.23 -29.03 -36.17
C VAL A 213 51.01 -28.77 -35.28
N VAL A 214 51.03 -27.72 -34.46
CA VAL A 214 49.97 -27.52 -33.45
C VAL A 214 48.61 -27.21 -34.09
N VAL A 215 48.57 -26.31 -35.06
CA VAL A 215 47.32 -25.96 -35.76
C VAL A 215 46.71 -27.16 -36.50
N PRO A 216 47.43 -27.90 -37.36
CA PRO A 216 46.86 -29.04 -38.06
C PRO A 216 46.53 -30.21 -37.12
N VAL A 217 47.33 -30.46 -36.08
CA VAL A 217 47.00 -31.48 -35.07
C VAL A 217 45.74 -31.09 -34.28
N GLY A 218 45.61 -29.83 -33.89
CA GLY A 218 44.41 -29.32 -33.21
C GLY A 218 43.17 -29.40 -34.10
N ALA A 219 43.28 -29.05 -35.38
CA ALA A 219 42.21 -29.19 -36.35
C ALA A 219 41.83 -30.67 -36.59
N GLY A 220 42.83 -31.55 -36.65
CA GLY A 220 42.66 -33.01 -36.76
C GLY A 220 41.95 -33.60 -35.56
N LEU A 221 42.37 -33.25 -34.33
CA LEU A 221 41.70 -33.68 -33.10
C LEU A 221 40.28 -33.13 -33.00
N ALA A 222 40.05 -31.88 -33.38
CA ALA A 222 38.72 -31.28 -33.38
C ALA A 222 37.80 -31.92 -34.41
N TRP A 223 38.32 -32.25 -35.59
CA TRP A 223 37.59 -33.01 -36.61
C TRP A 223 37.29 -34.43 -36.13
N LEU A 224 38.26 -35.11 -35.54
CA LEU A 224 38.10 -36.46 -34.99
C LEU A 224 37.07 -36.48 -33.86
N GLY A 225 37.14 -35.53 -32.91
CA GLY A 225 36.13 -35.40 -31.85
C GLY A 225 34.73 -35.11 -32.40
N ARG A 226 34.63 -34.27 -33.43
CA ARG A 226 33.35 -33.97 -34.08
C ARG A 226 32.78 -35.20 -34.79
N VAL A 227 33.59 -35.91 -35.55
CA VAL A 227 33.14 -37.08 -36.33
C VAL A 227 32.90 -38.29 -35.45
N LEU A 228 33.74 -38.55 -34.46
CA LEU A 228 33.66 -39.75 -33.63
C LEU A 228 32.68 -39.63 -32.46
N ILE A 229 32.52 -38.43 -31.89
CA ILE A 229 31.70 -38.24 -30.69
C ILE A 229 30.44 -37.47 -31.04
N VAL A 230 30.57 -36.30 -31.68
CA VAL A 230 29.42 -35.40 -31.87
C VAL A 230 28.43 -35.98 -32.89
N ILE A 231 28.89 -36.46 -34.05
CA ILE A 231 27.99 -37.00 -35.07
C ILE A 231 27.23 -38.24 -34.58
N PRO A 232 27.87 -39.25 -33.95
CA PRO A 232 27.16 -40.43 -33.43
C PRO A 232 26.25 -40.09 -32.26
N ALA A 233 26.65 -39.16 -31.37
CA ALA A 233 25.79 -38.71 -30.28
C ALA A 233 24.55 -37.98 -30.79
N VAL A 234 24.69 -37.10 -31.80
CA VAL A 234 23.56 -36.41 -32.43
C VAL A 234 22.65 -37.40 -33.17
N TRP A 235 23.22 -38.39 -33.85
CA TRP A 235 22.45 -39.43 -34.51
C TRP A 235 21.69 -40.29 -33.49
N LEU A 236 22.34 -40.72 -32.40
CA LEU A 236 21.70 -41.47 -31.32
C LEU A 236 20.57 -40.66 -30.66
N TYR A 237 20.78 -39.37 -30.43
CA TYR A 237 19.75 -38.48 -29.90
C TYR A 237 18.55 -38.37 -30.85
N ARG A 238 18.78 -38.17 -32.15
CA ARG A 238 17.71 -38.01 -33.14
C ARG A 238 17.00 -39.32 -33.48
N ALA A 239 17.74 -40.41 -33.66
CA ALA A 239 17.22 -41.69 -34.11
C ALA A 239 16.61 -42.51 -32.96
N VAL A 240 17.07 -42.34 -31.72
CA VAL A 240 16.61 -43.15 -30.58
C VAL A 240 15.89 -42.30 -29.56
N LEU A 241 16.53 -41.23 -29.05
CA LEU A 241 15.98 -40.48 -27.93
C LEU A 241 14.73 -39.65 -28.28
N THR A 242 14.72 -39.09 -29.49
CA THR A 242 13.59 -38.30 -29.99
C THR A 242 12.33 -39.14 -30.22
N PRO A 243 12.38 -40.31 -30.90
CA PRO A 243 11.21 -41.17 -31.02
C PRO A 243 10.80 -41.82 -29.69
N LEU A 244 11.75 -42.18 -28.80
CA LEU A 244 11.40 -42.64 -27.46
C LEU A 244 10.63 -41.56 -26.68
N GLY A 245 11.10 -40.32 -26.73
CA GLY A 245 10.44 -39.19 -26.08
C GLY A 245 9.01 -38.98 -26.61
N HIS A 246 8.82 -39.06 -27.91
CA HIS A 246 7.48 -38.97 -28.52
C HIS A 246 6.59 -40.16 -28.15
N GLY A 247 7.14 -41.37 -28.12
CA GLY A 247 6.42 -42.59 -27.72
C GLY A 247 5.96 -42.54 -26.26
N ILE A 248 6.85 -42.15 -25.34
CA ILE A 248 6.53 -41.97 -23.92
C ILE A 248 5.48 -40.86 -23.74
N ALA A 249 5.65 -39.73 -24.42
CA ALA A 249 4.68 -38.63 -24.34
C ALA A 249 3.31 -39.00 -24.94
N TRP A 250 3.27 -39.87 -25.94
CA TRP A 250 2.03 -40.40 -26.50
C TRP A 250 1.34 -41.36 -25.51
N LEU A 251 2.08 -42.29 -24.92
CA LEU A 251 1.57 -43.21 -23.89
C LEU A 251 1.07 -42.45 -22.64
N ALA A 252 1.84 -41.48 -22.15
CA ALA A 252 1.44 -40.66 -21.01
C ALA A 252 0.16 -39.87 -21.30
N ARG A 253 0.01 -39.32 -22.52
CA ARG A 253 -1.24 -38.66 -22.94
C ARG A 253 -2.39 -39.64 -23.02
N GLY A 254 -2.19 -40.83 -23.60
CA GLY A 254 -3.19 -41.90 -23.63
C GLY A 254 -3.68 -42.27 -22.23
N ILE A 255 -2.74 -42.57 -21.32
CA ILE A 255 -3.04 -42.88 -19.91
C ILE A 255 -3.79 -41.73 -19.24
N TRP A 256 -3.33 -40.49 -19.44
CA TRP A 256 -4.00 -39.32 -18.87
C TRP A 256 -5.44 -39.16 -19.37
N THR A 257 -5.69 -39.38 -20.66
CA THR A 257 -7.06 -39.32 -21.21
C THR A 257 -7.95 -40.41 -20.61
N VAL A 258 -7.43 -41.61 -20.40
CA VAL A 258 -8.19 -42.71 -19.77
C VAL A 258 -8.45 -42.40 -18.30
N VAL A 259 -7.44 -41.98 -17.54
CA VAL A 259 -7.58 -41.64 -16.11
C VAL A 259 -8.55 -40.47 -15.92
N SER A 260 -8.46 -39.43 -16.75
CA SER A 260 -9.38 -38.29 -16.67
C SER A 260 -10.80 -38.65 -17.08
N ALA A 261 -10.98 -39.51 -18.09
CA ALA A 261 -12.31 -40.04 -18.44
C ALA A 261 -12.89 -40.89 -17.32
N LEU A 262 -12.09 -41.77 -16.71
CA LEU A 262 -12.49 -42.59 -15.58
C LEU A 262 -12.87 -41.74 -14.37
N PHE A 263 -12.04 -40.75 -14.04
CA PHE A 263 -12.30 -39.80 -12.96
C PHE A 263 -13.59 -38.99 -13.21
N ARG A 264 -13.79 -38.52 -14.45
CA ARG A 264 -15.00 -37.79 -14.83
C ARG A 264 -16.25 -38.67 -14.68
N TRP A 265 -16.18 -39.94 -15.07
CA TRP A 265 -17.30 -40.86 -14.91
C TRP A 265 -17.55 -41.30 -13.46
N ILE A 266 -16.49 -41.54 -12.68
CA ILE A 266 -16.59 -42.02 -11.30
C ILE A 266 -16.99 -40.90 -10.32
N PHE A 267 -16.52 -39.67 -10.54
CA PHE A 267 -16.74 -38.57 -9.59
C PHE A 267 -17.70 -37.53 -10.15
N VAL A 268 -17.41 -36.99 -11.33
CA VAL A 268 -18.17 -35.84 -11.85
C VAL A 268 -19.58 -36.25 -12.24
N ALA A 269 -19.75 -37.37 -12.94
CA ALA A 269 -21.08 -37.84 -13.35
C ALA A 269 -22.02 -38.10 -12.16
N PRO A 270 -21.63 -38.85 -11.09
CA PRO A 270 -22.51 -39.04 -9.94
C PRO A 270 -22.72 -37.77 -9.13
N VAL A 271 -21.72 -36.89 -9.00
CA VAL A 271 -21.91 -35.60 -8.32
C VAL A 271 -22.89 -34.70 -9.08
N VAL A 272 -22.78 -34.64 -10.42
CA VAL A 272 -23.70 -33.87 -11.26
C VAL A 272 -25.09 -34.50 -11.28
N ALA A 273 -25.18 -35.83 -11.29
CA ALA A 273 -26.45 -36.54 -11.16
C ALA A 273 -27.10 -36.25 -9.80
N LEU A 274 -26.36 -36.37 -8.70
CA LEU A 274 -26.83 -36.02 -7.36
C LEU A 274 -27.28 -34.56 -7.29
N TRP A 275 -26.53 -33.66 -7.93
CA TRP A 275 -26.90 -32.25 -7.96
C TRP A 275 -28.21 -32.01 -8.74
N ARG A 276 -28.36 -32.58 -9.94
CA ARG A 276 -29.57 -32.43 -10.77
C ARG A 276 -30.80 -33.12 -10.21
N TRP A 277 -30.63 -34.32 -9.66
CA TRP A 277 -31.73 -35.17 -9.21
C TRP A 277 -32.11 -34.97 -7.75
N VAL A 278 -31.20 -34.48 -6.90
CA VAL A 278 -31.45 -34.29 -5.46
C VAL A 278 -31.32 -32.83 -5.06
N LEU A 279 -30.17 -32.18 -5.26
CA LEU A 279 -29.99 -30.81 -4.75
C LEU A 279 -30.86 -29.78 -5.47
N ALA A 280 -31.04 -29.88 -6.79
CA ALA A 280 -31.88 -28.94 -7.52
C ALA A 280 -33.37 -29.02 -7.12
N PRO A 281 -34.00 -30.21 -7.02
CA PRO A 281 -35.37 -30.29 -6.51
C PRO A 281 -35.48 -29.95 -5.02
N VAL A 282 -34.54 -30.39 -4.18
CA VAL A 282 -34.52 -30.03 -2.75
C VAL A 282 -34.34 -28.52 -2.59
N GLY A 283 -33.45 -27.89 -3.35
CA GLY A 283 -33.25 -26.44 -3.34
C GLY A 283 -34.50 -25.67 -3.76
N ARG A 284 -35.24 -26.16 -4.77
CA ARG A 284 -36.55 -25.60 -5.13
C ARG A 284 -37.59 -25.78 -4.03
N ALA A 285 -37.67 -26.95 -3.40
CA ALA A 285 -38.58 -27.19 -2.29
C ALA A 285 -38.25 -26.28 -1.09
N VAL A 286 -36.96 -26.17 -0.73
CA VAL A 286 -36.49 -25.28 0.34
C VAL A 286 -36.77 -23.83 0.02
N ALA A 287 -36.59 -23.39 -1.24
CA ALA A 287 -36.89 -22.02 -1.64
C ALA A 287 -38.39 -21.69 -1.52
N VAL A 288 -39.27 -22.63 -1.87
CA VAL A 288 -40.72 -22.48 -1.67
C VAL A 288 -41.04 -22.41 -0.18
N VAL A 289 -40.51 -23.33 0.63
CA VAL A 289 -40.73 -23.33 2.08
C VAL A 289 -40.21 -22.05 2.73
N ALA A 290 -39.04 -21.57 2.34
CA ALA A 290 -38.46 -20.33 2.85
C ALA A 290 -39.29 -19.10 2.45
N ARG A 291 -39.86 -19.10 1.25
CA ARG A 291 -40.75 -18.04 0.77
C ARG A 291 -42.06 -18.01 1.56
N GLU A 292 -42.67 -19.17 1.80
CA GLU A 292 -43.89 -19.29 2.59
C GLU A 292 -43.66 -18.89 4.06
N ILE A 293 -42.52 -19.29 4.64
CA ILE A 293 -42.11 -18.84 5.99
C ILE A 293 -41.88 -17.33 6.00
N GLY A 294 -41.27 -16.77 4.96
CA GLY A 294 -41.06 -15.34 4.79
C GLY A 294 -42.37 -14.55 4.72
N ASP A 295 -43.35 -15.05 3.96
CA ASP A 295 -44.67 -14.43 3.84
C ASP A 295 -45.49 -14.52 5.14
N ALA A 296 -45.38 -15.65 5.85
CA ALA A 296 -46.00 -15.84 7.17
C ALA A 296 -45.36 -14.92 8.24
N LEU A 297 -44.04 -14.83 8.29
CA LEU A 297 -43.32 -13.91 9.18
C LEU A 297 -43.60 -12.46 8.81
N GLY A 298 -43.69 -12.12 7.54
CA GLY A 298 -44.04 -10.78 7.06
C GLY A 298 -45.45 -10.37 7.47
N HIS A 299 -46.42 -11.30 7.47
CA HIS A 299 -47.75 -11.07 8.01
C HIS A 299 -47.73 -10.91 9.53
N ALA A 300 -47.03 -11.79 10.24
CA ALA A 300 -46.89 -11.70 11.70
C ALA A 300 -46.25 -10.36 12.12
N TRP A 301 -45.24 -9.89 11.38
CA TRP A 301 -44.57 -8.63 11.65
C TRP A 301 -45.47 -7.41 11.40
N ARG A 302 -46.29 -7.43 10.34
CA ARG A 302 -47.30 -6.38 10.10
C ARG A 302 -48.34 -6.33 11.22
N VAL A 303 -48.80 -7.50 11.70
CA VAL A 303 -49.73 -7.59 12.82
C VAL A 303 -49.08 -7.08 14.11
N ALA A 304 -47.84 -7.48 14.39
CA ALA A 304 -47.08 -7.01 15.55
C ALA A 304 -46.86 -5.48 15.51
N GLY A 305 -46.58 -4.91 14.33
CA GLY A 305 -46.46 -3.46 14.15
C GLY A 305 -47.78 -2.72 14.43
N HIS A 306 -48.92 -3.29 14.01
CA HIS A 306 -50.23 -2.71 14.30
C HIS A 306 -50.54 -2.76 15.81
N ILE A 307 -50.24 -3.88 16.47
CA ILE A 307 -50.42 -4.05 17.92
C ILE A 307 -49.51 -3.08 18.70
N SER A 308 -48.25 -2.93 18.28
CA SER A 308 -47.30 -1.99 18.90
C SER A 308 -47.78 -0.54 18.80
N LEU A 309 -48.39 -0.14 17.66
CA LEU A 309 -48.99 1.19 17.52
C LEU A 309 -50.23 1.37 18.42
N VAL A 310 -51.05 0.34 18.58
CA VAL A 310 -52.22 0.37 19.48
C VAL A 310 -51.76 0.52 20.93
N ILE A 311 -50.78 -0.30 21.36
CA ILE A 311 -50.20 -0.24 22.71
C ILE A 311 -49.50 1.11 22.93
N GLY A 312 -48.74 1.59 21.95
CA GLY A 312 -48.06 2.87 22.01
C GLY A 312 -49.03 4.06 22.11
N ARG A 313 -50.13 4.04 21.36
CA ARG A 313 -51.19 5.06 21.49
C ARG A 313 -51.91 4.97 22.82
N PHE A 314 -52.19 3.76 23.31
CA PHE A 314 -52.80 3.56 24.62
C PHE A 314 -51.90 4.07 25.74
N LEU A 315 -50.61 3.70 25.72
CA LEU A 315 -49.62 4.13 26.70
C LEU A 315 -49.38 5.64 26.63
N ALA A 316 -49.30 6.23 25.43
CA ALA A 316 -49.18 7.68 25.27
C ALA A 316 -50.42 8.43 25.81
N LYS A 317 -51.62 7.84 25.64
CA LYS A 317 -52.86 8.40 26.19
C LYS A 317 -52.89 8.28 27.71
N LEU A 318 -52.48 7.13 28.25
CA LEU A 318 -52.38 6.89 29.69
C LEU A 318 -51.36 7.83 30.34
N LEU A 319 -50.18 8.00 29.72
CA LEU A 319 -49.14 8.91 30.16
C LEU A 319 -49.62 10.36 30.12
N ARG A 320 -50.34 10.76 29.07
CA ARG A 320 -50.94 12.09 28.98
C ARG A 320 -51.97 12.32 30.08
N TRP A 321 -52.81 11.33 30.34
CA TRP A 321 -53.84 11.40 31.37
C TRP A 321 -53.25 11.48 32.78
N ILE A 322 -52.20 10.71 33.06
CA ILE A 322 -51.52 10.67 34.38
C ILE A 322 -50.64 11.88 34.63
N PHE A 323 -49.89 12.36 33.63
CA PHE A 323 -48.90 13.42 33.84
C PHE A 323 -49.33 14.78 33.32
N VAL A 324 -49.90 14.83 32.12
CA VAL A 324 -50.14 16.09 31.42
C VAL A 324 -51.46 16.71 31.87
N GLU A 325 -52.51 15.92 32.02
CA GLU A 325 -53.83 16.40 32.47
C GLU A 325 -53.78 17.07 33.86
N PRO A 326 -53.19 16.45 34.91
CA PRO A 326 -53.14 17.08 36.23
C PRO A 326 -52.23 18.31 36.25
N VAL A 327 -51.09 18.29 35.55
CA VAL A 327 -50.22 19.47 35.44
C VAL A 327 -50.92 20.61 34.71
N ARG A 328 -51.67 20.30 33.64
CA ARG A 328 -52.46 21.28 32.88
C ARG A 328 -53.60 21.85 33.72
N TRP A 329 -54.22 21.05 34.58
CA TRP A 329 -55.21 21.51 35.54
C TRP A 329 -54.59 22.42 36.60
N VAL A 330 -53.47 22.04 37.23
CA VAL A 330 -52.75 22.89 38.20
C VAL A 330 -52.32 24.21 37.54
N TYR A 331 -51.84 24.16 36.30
CA TYR A 331 -51.47 25.35 35.56
C TYR A 331 -52.66 26.30 35.35
N ARG A 332 -53.81 25.77 34.94
CA ARG A 332 -55.01 26.59 34.70
C ARG A 332 -55.68 27.07 36.00
N THR A 333 -55.81 26.19 36.97
CA THR A 333 -56.57 26.46 38.19
C THR A 333 -55.77 27.24 39.22
N VAL A 334 -54.44 27.10 39.24
CA VAL A 334 -53.59 27.72 40.27
C VAL A 334 -52.65 28.79 39.67
N LEU A 335 -51.87 28.43 38.64
CA LEU A 335 -50.89 29.37 38.08
C LEU A 335 -51.52 30.50 37.27
N THR A 336 -52.66 30.27 36.61
CA THR A 336 -53.33 31.30 35.82
C THR A 336 -53.95 32.40 36.70
N PRO A 337 -54.72 32.10 37.78
CA PRO A 337 -55.22 33.15 38.67
C PRO A 337 -54.11 33.83 39.46
N VAL A 338 -53.09 33.09 39.94
CA VAL A 338 -51.93 33.70 40.61
C VAL A 338 -51.16 34.60 39.65
N GLY A 339 -51.01 34.19 38.39
CA GLY A 339 -50.40 35.01 37.34
C GLY A 339 -51.19 36.29 37.06
N HIS A 340 -52.51 36.26 37.13
CA HIS A 340 -53.34 37.46 37.00
C HIS A 340 -53.19 38.39 38.21
N VAL A 341 -53.17 37.86 39.43
CA VAL A 341 -52.97 38.66 40.65
C VAL A 341 -51.59 39.31 40.65
N VAL A 342 -50.52 38.59 40.30
CA VAL A 342 -49.16 39.15 40.21
C VAL A 342 -49.07 40.20 39.09
N ARG A 343 -49.74 39.96 37.96
CA ARG A 343 -49.77 40.89 36.84
C ARG A 343 -50.49 42.20 37.19
N ASP A 344 -51.61 42.12 37.90
CA ASP A 344 -52.44 43.29 38.19
C ASP A 344 -51.98 44.04 39.46
N ALA A 345 -51.49 43.33 40.49
CA ALA A 345 -51.06 43.96 41.74
C ALA A 345 -49.62 44.49 41.73
N VAL A 346 -48.71 43.86 40.98
CA VAL A 346 -47.27 44.21 41.00
C VAL A 346 -46.85 44.85 39.69
N TRP A 347 -47.17 44.23 38.56
CA TRP A 347 -46.67 44.66 37.25
C TRP A 347 -47.36 45.91 36.70
N ARG A 348 -48.69 46.05 36.86
CA ARG A 348 -49.40 47.26 36.43
C ARG A 348 -48.93 48.54 37.15
N PRO A 349 -48.79 48.59 38.49
CA PRO A 349 -48.31 49.79 39.17
C PRO A 349 -46.85 50.11 38.83
N ALA A 350 -45.96 49.11 38.75
CA ALA A 350 -44.57 49.31 38.33
C ALA A 350 -44.47 49.86 36.89
N ALA A 351 -45.29 49.34 35.97
CA ALA A 351 -45.32 49.81 34.59
C ALA A 351 -45.87 51.24 34.45
N LYS A 352 -46.75 51.68 35.35
CA LYS A 352 -47.23 53.07 35.39
C LYS A 352 -46.14 54.02 35.89
N ALA A 353 -45.46 53.68 36.99
CA ALA A 353 -44.35 54.46 37.53
C ALA A 353 -43.19 54.64 36.52
N VAL A 354 -42.83 53.57 35.80
CA VAL A 354 -41.79 53.63 34.75
C VAL A 354 -42.22 54.49 33.56
N LYS A 355 -43.51 54.46 33.17
CA LYS A 355 -44.02 55.28 32.07
C LYS A 355 -44.06 56.77 32.41
N GLU A 356 -44.28 57.14 33.67
CA GLU A 356 -44.23 58.53 34.13
C GLU A 356 -42.79 59.07 34.13
N VAL A 357 -41.83 58.31 34.68
CA VAL A 357 -40.41 58.66 34.64
C VAL A 357 -39.92 58.80 33.19
N ARG A 358 -40.30 57.87 32.31
CA ARG A 358 -39.91 57.92 30.89
C ARG A 358 -40.48 59.13 30.15
N ARG A 359 -41.69 59.59 30.49
CA ARG A 359 -42.30 60.79 29.91
C ARG A 359 -41.56 62.05 30.36
N ALA A 360 -41.24 62.16 31.65
CA ALA A 360 -40.43 63.26 32.19
C ALA A 360 -39.02 63.31 31.56
N THR A 361 -38.36 62.16 31.43
CA THR A 361 -37.02 62.09 30.78
C THR A 361 -37.09 62.43 29.30
N ARG A 362 -38.15 62.03 28.58
CA ARG A 362 -38.29 62.38 27.15
C ARG A 362 -38.53 63.87 26.94
N GLN A 363 -39.32 64.52 27.80
CA GLN A 363 -39.56 65.96 27.73
C GLN A 363 -38.27 66.77 28.01
N ALA A 364 -37.46 66.33 28.99
CA ALA A 364 -36.15 66.92 29.26
C ALA A 364 -35.13 66.70 28.12
N LEU A 365 -35.21 65.56 27.43
CA LEU A 365 -34.34 65.27 26.28
C LEU A 365 -34.75 66.05 25.02
N THR A 366 -36.04 66.29 24.80
CA THR A 366 -36.50 67.09 23.66
C THR A 366 -36.13 68.56 23.84
N SER A 367 -36.28 69.12 25.04
CA SER A 367 -35.85 70.49 25.32
C SER A 367 -34.34 70.64 25.14
N ALA A 368 -33.53 69.72 25.67
CA ALA A 368 -32.08 69.74 25.47
C ALA A 368 -31.66 69.62 24.00
N ARG A 369 -32.35 68.77 23.21
CA ARG A 369 -32.07 68.61 21.78
C ARG A 369 -32.44 69.82 20.95
N GLU A 370 -33.53 70.50 21.29
CA GLU A 370 -33.93 71.74 20.63
C GLU A 370 -32.93 72.86 20.91
N SER A 371 -32.49 73.02 22.17
CA SER A 371 -31.45 73.98 22.55
C SER A 371 -30.13 73.75 21.80
N VAL A 372 -29.71 72.49 21.64
CA VAL A 372 -28.49 72.16 20.87
C VAL A 372 -28.67 72.41 19.38
N ARG A 373 -29.85 72.11 18.81
CA ARG A 373 -30.11 72.34 17.39
C ARG A 373 -30.19 73.83 17.06
N GLN A 374 -30.78 74.65 17.93
CA GLN A 374 -30.78 76.11 17.79
C GLN A 374 -29.38 76.69 17.95
N ALA A 375 -28.64 76.33 19.00
CA ALA A 375 -27.26 76.79 19.19
C ALA A 375 -26.35 76.43 18.00
N ARG A 376 -26.51 75.22 17.44
CA ARG A 376 -25.76 74.81 16.25
C ARG A 376 -26.18 75.55 14.98
N ALA A 377 -27.48 75.83 14.82
CA ALA A 377 -27.98 76.60 13.68
C ALA A 377 -27.50 78.06 13.72
N ASP A 378 -27.46 78.68 14.90
CA ASP A 378 -27.01 80.06 15.07
C ASP A 378 -25.49 80.18 14.89
N VAL A 379 -24.70 79.26 15.46
CA VAL A 379 -23.25 79.19 15.19
C VAL A 379 -22.98 78.99 13.69
N ARG A 380 -23.76 78.11 13.02
CA ARG A 380 -23.59 77.88 11.57
C ARG A 380 -24.00 79.12 10.74
N ARG A 381 -25.03 79.86 11.15
CA ARG A 381 -25.42 81.11 10.50
C ARG A 381 -24.36 82.20 10.67
N MET A 382 -23.77 82.33 11.86
CA MET A 382 -22.72 83.30 12.12
C MET A 382 -21.43 82.99 11.36
N LEU A 383 -21.06 81.71 11.22
CA LEU A 383 -19.81 81.31 10.55
C LEU A 383 -19.89 81.26 9.02
N PHE A 384 -21.04 80.94 8.43
CA PHE A 384 -21.14 80.67 6.99
C PHE A 384 -22.03 81.64 6.21
N GLY A 385 -22.66 82.63 6.88
CA GLY A 385 -23.63 83.52 6.24
C GLY A 385 -24.92 82.78 5.84
N ALA A 386 -26.00 83.53 5.62
CA ALA A 386 -27.32 82.96 5.35
C ALA A 386 -27.39 82.34 3.94
N PRO A 387 -27.73 81.03 3.80
CA PRO A 387 -27.87 80.40 2.49
C PRO A 387 -29.13 80.90 1.76
N ARG A 388 -28.98 81.21 0.46
CA ARG A 388 -30.04 81.64 -0.47
C ARG A 388 -31.15 80.58 -0.56
N GLN A 389 -32.41 81.01 -0.45
CA GLN A 389 -33.59 80.14 -0.60
C GLN A 389 -33.72 79.68 -2.07
N PRO A 390 -33.86 78.37 -2.34
CA PRO A 390 -34.22 77.89 -3.67
C PRO A 390 -35.69 78.23 -3.98
N VAL A 391 -35.92 78.95 -5.07
CA VAL A 391 -37.23 79.19 -5.67
C VAL A 391 -37.80 77.85 -6.15
N PRO A 392 -39.02 77.45 -5.75
CA PRO A 392 -39.65 76.23 -6.25
C PRO A 392 -40.03 76.42 -7.72
N VAL A 393 -39.44 75.61 -8.61
CA VAL A 393 -39.84 75.53 -10.02
C VAL A 393 -41.25 74.93 -10.08
N ALA A 394 -42.18 75.71 -10.61
CA ALA A 394 -43.56 75.33 -10.80
C ALA A 394 -43.66 74.09 -11.70
N ALA A 395 -44.52 73.16 -11.30
CA ALA A 395 -44.83 71.93 -12.02
C ALA A 395 -45.27 72.22 -13.46
N ALA A 396 -44.62 71.58 -14.43
CA ALA A 396 -45.15 71.43 -15.77
C ALA A 396 -46.31 70.41 -15.73
N PRO A 397 -47.49 70.71 -16.31
CA PRO A 397 -48.62 69.78 -16.28
C PRO A 397 -48.41 68.69 -17.33
N GLY A 398 -48.38 67.41 -16.92
CA GLY A 398 -48.49 66.31 -17.90
C GLY A 398 -47.95 64.92 -17.54
N GLU A 399 -47.25 64.72 -16.43
CA GLU A 399 -46.69 63.39 -16.12
C GLU A 399 -47.45 62.65 -14.98
N PRO A 400 -47.89 61.39 -15.20
CA PRO A 400 -48.70 60.64 -14.26
C PRO A 400 -47.91 60.12 -13.05
N VAL A 401 -48.58 60.22 -11.89
CA VAL A 401 -48.12 59.85 -10.54
C VAL A 401 -47.79 58.34 -10.42
N PRO A 402 -46.63 57.94 -9.86
CA PRO A 402 -46.33 56.53 -9.64
C PRO A 402 -47.03 55.99 -8.39
N VAL A 403 -47.88 54.97 -8.56
CA VAL A 403 -48.57 54.24 -7.49
C VAL A 403 -47.70 53.05 -7.03
N PRO A 404 -47.46 52.85 -5.72
CA PRO A 404 -46.60 51.77 -5.23
C PRO A 404 -47.28 50.38 -5.26
N VAL A 405 -46.52 49.38 -5.72
CA VAL A 405 -46.92 47.99 -5.97
C VAL A 405 -47.08 47.18 -4.67
N ALA A 406 -48.23 46.51 -4.51
CA ALA A 406 -48.51 45.57 -3.43
C ALA A 406 -47.98 44.15 -3.74
N ARG A 407 -47.39 43.49 -2.74
CA ARG A 407 -46.71 42.19 -2.81
C ARG A 407 -47.65 41.03 -2.41
N ARG A 408 -47.63 39.96 -3.23
CA ARG A 408 -48.39 38.68 -3.20
C ARG A 408 -48.43 37.92 -1.86
N GLU A 409 -49.60 37.32 -1.54
CA GLU A 409 -49.80 36.18 -0.63
C GLU A 409 -50.03 34.86 -1.43
N PRO A 410 -49.71 33.65 -0.90
CA PRO A 410 -49.94 32.37 -1.58
C PRO A 410 -51.26 31.67 -1.20
N ASP A 411 -51.94 31.11 -2.21
CA ASP A 411 -53.21 30.38 -2.16
C ASP A 411 -53.15 28.99 -1.47
N ALA A 412 -54.27 28.62 -0.85
CA ALA A 412 -54.53 27.35 -0.17
C ALA A 412 -54.88 26.19 -1.14
N PRO A 413 -54.68 24.91 -0.76
CA PRO A 413 -54.87 23.76 -1.64
C PRO A 413 -56.33 23.31 -1.74
N GLY A 414 -56.79 23.10 -2.98
CA GLY A 414 -58.17 22.78 -3.35
C GLY A 414 -58.67 21.37 -3.02
N THR A 415 -59.99 21.28 -2.88
CA THR A 415 -60.76 20.07 -2.59
C THR A 415 -61.16 19.32 -3.86
N ARG A 416 -61.04 18.00 -3.77
CA ARG A 416 -61.33 16.98 -4.77
C ARG A 416 -62.84 16.68 -4.79
N THR A 417 -63.47 16.64 -5.96
CA THR A 417 -64.69 15.85 -6.18
C THR A 417 -64.64 15.10 -7.50
N LEU A 418 -65.19 13.88 -7.43
CA LEU A 418 -65.23 12.82 -8.43
C LEU A 418 -66.46 12.99 -9.34
N GLY A 419 -66.42 12.45 -10.57
CA GLY A 419 -67.66 12.11 -11.28
C GLY A 419 -67.55 11.79 -12.76
N SER A 420 -67.89 10.54 -13.10
CA SER A 420 -68.56 10.11 -14.35
C SER A 420 -67.80 10.14 -15.67
N SER A 421 -67.28 8.98 -16.07
CA SER A 421 -66.97 8.62 -17.46
C SER A 421 -68.19 7.95 -18.10
N THR A 422 -68.89 8.68 -18.98
CA THR A 422 -69.93 8.17 -19.88
C THR A 422 -69.46 8.29 -21.33
N THR A 423 -69.39 7.14 -21.99
CA THR A 423 -69.61 6.79 -23.41
C THR A 423 -69.56 7.89 -24.49
N ALA A 424 -68.58 7.76 -25.39
CA ALA A 424 -68.51 8.18 -26.81
C ALA A 424 -67.14 7.69 -27.31
N LEU A 425 -66.82 7.25 -28.52
CA LEU A 425 -67.48 7.18 -29.83
C LEU A 425 -66.55 6.26 -30.65
N THR A 426 -67.04 5.19 -31.28
CA THR A 426 -66.38 4.65 -32.48
C THR A 426 -67.48 4.48 -33.52
N LYS A 427 -67.38 5.34 -34.52
CA LYS A 427 -68.24 5.41 -35.68
C LYS A 427 -67.33 5.19 -36.89
N ASP A 428 -67.80 4.30 -37.75
CA ASP A 428 -67.39 4.00 -39.13
C ASP A 428 -66.00 3.38 -39.38
#